data_AF-A0AAU7V961-F1
#
_entry.id   AF-A0AAU7V961-F1
#
_cell.length_a   1.000
_cell.length_b   1.000
_cell.length_c   1.000
_cell.angle_alpha   90.00
_cell.angle_beta   90.00
_cell.angle_gamma   90.00
#
_symmetry.space_group_name_H-M   'P 1'
#
loop_
_entity.id
_entity.type
_entity.pdbx_description
1 polymer ?
#
loop_
_entity_poly.entity_id
_entity_poly.type
_entity_poly.pdbx_seq_one_letter_code
_entity_poly.pdbx_strand_id
1 'polypeptide(L)'
;MTKAEYWAGIQATVQCIQEKGFDTGEPVEYAGGLYAIPLNSSADADEATEDAMMRAHDSCFRKHAASLENRYIESMALSGEEWEADYRDMIDCLEAAGVSGIKVGDLEGVVGEAVYGNDEAQDCLQAHLFKLFRGVNAE
;
A
#
# COMPACT_ATOMS: atom_id res chain seq x y z
N MET A 1 -12.33 -8.45 7.00
CA MET A 1 -11.87 -7.25 7.72
C MET A 1 -12.50 -6.07 7.03
N THR A 2 -12.94 -5.04 7.75
CA THR A 2 -13.49 -3.83 7.12
C THR A 2 -12.43 -2.74 7.04
N LYS A 3 -12.58 -1.82 6.08
CA LYS A 3 -11.75 -0.60 5.99
C LYS A 3 -11.79 0.21 7.30
N ALA A 4 -12.94 0.22 8.00
CA ALA A 4 -13.10 0.91 9.27
C ALA A 4 -12.27 0.29 10.41
N GLU A 5 -12.20 -1.04 10.48
CA GLU A 5 -11.37 -1.74 11.48
C GLU A 5 -9.87 -1.50 11.22
N TYR A 6 -9.44 -1.57 9.96
CA TYR A 6 -8.05 -1.25 9.59
C TYR A 6 -7.73 0.23 9.87
N TRP A 7 -8.63 1.16 9.54
CA TRP A 7 -8.49 2.57 9.87
C TRP A 7 -8.32 2.83 11.37
N ALA A 8 -9.11 2.16 12.22
CA ALA A 8 -8.94 2.26 13.67
C ALA A 8 -7.55 1.77 14.14
N GLY A 9 -7.00 0.74 13.49
CA GLY A 9 -5.63 0.29 13.70
C GLY A 9 -4.59 1.35 13.36
N ILE A 10 -4.75 2.02 12.23
CA ILE A 10 -3.88 3.13 11.80
C ILE A 10 -3.95 4.30 12.79
N GLN A 11 -5.14 4.68 13.24
CA GLN A 11 -5.32 5.72 14.25
C GLN A 11 -4.63 5.35 15.57
N ALA A 12 -4.71 4.08 15.99
CA ALA A 12 -4.00 3.59 17.17
C ALA A 12 -2.47 3.58 16.98
N THR A 13 -1.98 3.28 15.77
CA THR A 13 -0.55 3.41 15.43
C THR A 13 -0.08 4.85 15.56
N VAL A 14 -0.82 5.81 14.99
CA VAL A 14 -0.52 7.26 15.11
C VAL A 14 -0.44 7.68 16.57
N GLN A 15 -1.44 7.34 17.37
CA GLN A 15 -1.44 7.67 18.80
C GLN A 15 -0.23 7.07 19.53
N CYS A 16 0.13 5.82 19.24
CA CYS A 16 1.29 5.15 19.83
C CYS A 16 2.61 5.85 19.48
N ILE A 17 2.75 6.38 18.25
CA ILE A 17 3.94 7.14 17.81
C ILE A 17 4.01 8.48 18.56
N GLN A 18 2.87 9.18 18.68
CA GLN A 18 2.75 10.44 19.42
C GLN A 18 3.03 10.29 20.91
N GLU A 19 2.58 9.20 21.53
CA GLU A 19 2.89 8.86 22.93
C GLU A 19 4.39 8.60 23.16
N LYS A 20 5.14 8.25 22.11
CA LYS A 20 6.61 8.11 22.14
C LYS A 20 7.34 9.44 21.90
N GLY A 21 6.60 10.54 21.70
CA GLY A 21 7.14 11.88 21.55
C GLY A 21 7.46 12.30 20.11
N PHE A 22 7.03 11.53 19.11
CA PHE A 22 7.23 11.86 17.69
C PHE A 22 5.98 12.46 17.07
N ASP A 23 6.16 13.49 16.25
CA ASP A 23 5.05 14.11 15.51
C ASP A 23 4.72 13.35 14.22
N THR A 24 3.45 13.33 13.88
CA THR A 24 2.93 12.62 12.70
C THR A 24 1.99 13.52 11.92
N GLY A 25 2.00 13.41 10.60
CA GLY A 25 0.96 14.00 9.75
C GLY A 25 -0.36 13.23 9.85
N GLU A 26 -1.38 13.76 9.17
CA GLU A 26 -2.62 13.02 8.94
C GLU A 26 -2.32 11.81 8.05
N PRO A 27 -2.79 10.60 8.41
CA PRO A 27 -2.62 9.44 7.55
C PRO A 27 -3.20 9.68 6.15
N VAL A 28 -2.45 9.30 5.12
CA VAL A 28 -2.83 9.51 3.72
C VAL A 28 -3.25 8.19 3.11
N GLU A 29 -4.47 8.16 2.56
CA GLU A 29 -4.95 6.98 1.84
C GLU A 29 -4.18 6.79 0.52
N TYR A 30 -3.79 5.56 0.25
CA TYR A 30 -3.22 5.13 -1.02
C TYR A 30 -3.81 3.77 -1.44
N ALA A 31 -3.69 3.45 -2.74
CA ALA A 31 -3.92 2.13 -3.34
C ALA A 31 -5.01 1.26 -2.68
N GLY A 32 -6.28 1.53 -3.01
CA GLY A 32 -7.40 0.67 -2.59
C GLY A 32 -7.82 0.81 -1.11
N GLY A 33 -7.33 1.83 -0.40
CA GLY A 33 -7.73 2.10 0.98
C GLY A 33 -6.69 1.71 2.03
N LEU A 34 -5.43 1.53 1.62
CA LEU A 34 -4.29 1.47 2.52
C LEU A 34 -3.91 2.87 3.02
N TYR A 35 -3.21 2.97 4.14
CA TYR A 35 -2.84 4.29 4.70
C TYR A 35 -1.35 4.36 5.01
N ALA A 36 -0.71 5.41 4.50
CA ALA A 36 0.63 5.79 4.91
C ALA A 36 0.52 6.71 6.13
N ILE A 37 1.44 6.59 7.09
CA ILE A 37 1.54 7.49 8.25
C ILE A 37 2.74 8.42 8.02
N PRO A 38 2.52 9.69 7.64
CA PRO A 38 3.60 10.63 7.49
C PRO A 38 4.28 10.89 8.83
N LEU A 39 5.61 10.81 8.85
CA LEU A 39 6.41 11.16 10.01
C LEU A 39 6.95 12.57 9.80
N ASN A 40 6.60 13.50 10.69
CA ASN A 40 7.02 14.89 10.57
C ASN A 40 8.40 15.05 11.21
N SER A 41 9.46 14.85 10.40
CA SER A 41 10.82 15.19 10.81
C SER A 41 11.11 16.66 10.54
N SER A 42 11.76 17.35 11.47
CA SER A 42 12.32 18.68 11.19
C SER A 42 13.52 18.54 10.25
N ALA A 43 13.75 19.54 9.38
CA ALA A 43 14.92 19.57 8.49
C ALA A 43 16.28 19.49 9.23
N ASP A 44 16.29 19.76 10.53
CA ASP A 44 17.47 19.71 11.41
C ASP A 44 17.56 18.44 12.28
N ALA A 45 16.70 17.43 12.05
CA ALA A 45 16.77 16.17 12.80
C ALA A 45 18.09 15.44 12.48
N ASP A 46 18.75 14.92 13.51
CA ASP A 46 19.92 14.07 13.31
C ASP A 46 19.52 12.64 12.94
N GLU A 47 20.47 11.89 12.38
CA GLU A 47 20.29 10.48 11.98
C GLU A 47 19.73 9.64 13.14
N ALA A 48 20.18 9.89 14.37
CA ALA A 48 19.74 9.15 15.56
C ALA A 48 18.25 9.38 15.86
N THR A 49 17.74 10.59 15.64
CA THR A 49 16.34 10.96 15.80
C THR A 49 15.48 10.31 14.73
N GLU A 50 15.91 10.36 13.46
CA GLU A 50 15.21 9.69 12.35
C GLU A 50 15.12 8.18 12.58
N ASP A 51 16.21 7.57 13.03
CA ASP A 51 16.29 6.17 13.40
C ASP A 51 15.32 5.81 14.54
N ALA A 52 15.26 6.64 15.59
CA ALA A 52 14.35 6.43 16.71
C ALA A 52 12.89 6.56 16.27
N MET A 53 12.59 7.49 15.38
CA MET A 53 11.28 7.72 14.80
C MET A 53 10.83 6.53 13.93
N MET A 54 11.71 6.01 13.05
CA MET A 54 11.43 4.81 12.26
C MET A 54 11.19 3.57 13.14
N ARG A 55 11.98 3.40 14.20
CA ARG A 55 11.77 2.31 15.18
C ARG A 55 10.45 2.45 15.94
N ALA A 56 10.06 3.67 16.30
CA ALA A 56 8.77 3.93 16.92
C ALA A 56 7.62 3.59 15.95
N HIS A 57 7.73 4.01 14.69
CA HIS A 57 6.77 3.67 13.64
C HIS A 57 6.62 2.16 13.47
N ASP A 58 7.70 1.43 13.17
CA ASP A 58 7.65 -0.03 12.95
C ASP A 58 7.08 -0.77 14.16
N SER A 59 7.50 -0.42 15.38
CA SER A 59 6.99 -1.03 16.60
C SER A 59 5.49 -0.78 16.81
N CYS A 60 5.03 0.46 16.64
CA CYS A 60 3.62 0.81 16.80
C CYS A 60 2.75 0.23 15.67
N PHE A 61 3.27 0.19 14.45
CA PHE A 61 2.59 -0.38 13.29
C PHE A 61 2.42 -1.89 13.46
N ARG A 62 3.47 -2.63 13.82
CA ARG A 62 3.40 -4.06 14.12
C ARG A 62 2.38 -4.38 15.21
N LYS A 63 2.31 -3.54 16.24
CA LYS A 63 1.41 -3.74 17.38
C LYS A 63 -0.06 -3.51 17.03
N HIS A 64 -0.36 -2.55 16.17
CA HIS A 64 -1.72 -2.05 16.00
C HIS A 64 -2.32 -2.24 14.60
N ALA A 65 -1.51 -2.23 13.55
CA ALA A 65 -1.99 -2.17 12.16
C ALA A 65 -1.50 -3.33 11.28
N ALA A 66 -0.30 -3.90 11.48
CA ALA A 66 0.27 -4.87 10.54
C ALA A 66 -0.60 -6.12 10.29
N SER A 67 -1.15 -6.72 11.36
CA SER A 67 -2.07 -7.87 11.19
C SER A 67 -3.41 -7.46 10.57
N LEU A 68 -3.88 -6.23 10.82
CA LEU A 68 -5.13 -5.73 10.25
C LEU A 68 -4.95 -5.42 8.77
N GLU A 69 -3.80 -4.85 8.39
CA GLU A 69 -3.42 -4.59 7.00
C GLU A 69 -3.41 -5.89 6.20
N ASN A 70 -2.72 -6.93 6.68
CA ASN A 70 -2.68 -8.22 5.99
C ASN A 70 -4.10 -8.77 5.76
N ARG A 71 -4.95 -8.78 6.80
CA ARG A 71 -6.34 -9.24 6.68
C ARG A 71 -7.21 -8.34 5.80
N TYR A 72 -6.89 -7.05 5.70
CA TYR A 72 -7.57 -6.12 4.83
C TYR A 72 -7.17 -6.34 3.37
N ILE A 73 -5.87 -6.51 3.10
CA ILE A 73 -5.33 -6.88 1.79
C ILE A 73 -5.92 -8.21 1.31
N GLU A 74 -5.94 -9.24 2.15
CA GLU A 74 -6.60 -10.53 1.85
C GLU A 74 -8.09 -10.35 1.52
N SER A 75 -8.78 -9.43 2.19
CA SER A 75 -10.20 -9.17 1.90
C SER A 75 -10.45 -8.41 0.59
N MET A 76 -9.42 -7.80 0.01
CA MET A 76 -9.49 -7.14 -1.30
C MET A 76 -9.14 -8.10 -2.45
N ALA A 77 -8.62 -9.29 -2.14
CA ALA A 77 -8.19 -10.27 -3.14
C ALA A 77 -9.35 -10.67 -4.05
N LEU A 78 -9.17 -10.51 -5.36
CA LEU A 78 -10.12 -11.02 -6.34
C LEU A 78 -9.73 -12.44 -6.77
N SER A 79 -10.72 -13.21 -7.22
CA SER A 79 -10.49 -14.56 -7.77
C SER A 79 -11.41 -14.85 -8.95
N GLY A 80 -11.04 -15.84 -9.77
CA GLY A 80 -11.84 -16.27 -10.91
C GLY A 80 -12.14 -15.15 -11.91
N GLU A 81 -13.41 -15.03 -12.31
CA GLU A 81 -13.84 -14.06 -13.32
C GLU A 81 -13.66 -12.60 -12.89
N GLU A 82 -13.83 -12.29 -11.60
CA GLU A 82 -13.63 -10.93 -11.08
C GLU A 82 -12.15 -10.51 -11.18
N TRP A 83 -11.24 -11.45 -10.91
CA TRP A 83 -9.81 -11.23 -11.06
C TRP A 83 -9.42 -11.00 -12.52
N GLU A 84 -9.94 -11.82 -13.44
CA GLU A 84 -9.66 -11.65 -14.87
C GLU A 84 -10.20 -10.32 -15.42
N ALA A 85 -11.36 -9.88 -14.94
CA ALA A 85 -11.94 -8.60 -15.33
C ALA A 85 -11.10 -7.43 -14.85
N ASP A 86 -10.74 -7.39 -13.55
CA ASP A 86 -9.92 -6.31 -12.98
C ASP A 86 -8.50 -6.30 -13.59
N TYR A 87 -7.96 -7.46 -13.99
CA TYR A 87 -6.70 -7.53 -14.74
C TYR A 87 -6.83 -6.91 -16.15
N ARG A 88 -7.93 -7.16 -16.86
CA ARG A 88 -8.18 -6.53 -18.17
C ARG A 88 -8.34 -5.02 -18.03
N ASP A 89 -9.06 -4.56 -17.02
CA ASP A 89 -9.20 -3.13 -16.72
C ASP A 89 -7.83 -2.48 -16.47
N MET A 90 -6.94 -3.17 -15.73
CA MET A 90 -5.55 -2.74 -15.56
C MET A 90 -4.82 -2.66 -16.90
N ILE A 91 -4.91 -3.69 -17.76
CA ILE A 91 -4.27 -3.68 -19.10
C ILE A 91 -4.77 -2.51 -19.93
N ASP A 92 -6.09 -2.27 -19.98
CA ASP A 92 -6.68 -1.18 -20.75
C ASP A 92 -6.16 0.19 -20.26
N CYS A 93 -6.00 0.37 -18.93
CA CYS A 93 -5.37 1.56 -18.34
C CYS A 93 -3.90 1.70 -18.76
N LEU A 94 -3.14 0.61 -18.70
CA LEU A 94 -1.72 0.59 -19.09
C LEU A 94 -1.54 0.92 -20.58
N GLU A 95 -2.39 0.39 -21.45
CA GLU A 95 -2.38 0.69 -22.88
C GLU A 95 -2.68 2.16 -23.16
N ALA A 96 -3.61 2.77 -22.42
CA ALA A 96 -3.88 4.21 -22.50
C ALA A 96 -2.67 5.05 -22.04
N ALA A 97 -1.92 4.59 -21.04
CA ALA A 97 -0.67 5.20 -20.57
C ALA A 97 0.54 4.91 -21.48
N GLY A 98 0.34 4.23 -22.61
CA GLY A 98 1.37 3.91 -23.60
C GLY A 98 2.23 2.68 -23.29
N VAL A 99 1.84 1.87 -22.30
CA VAL A 99 2.47 0.58 -21.97
C VAL A 99 1.72 -0.53 -22.69
N SER A 100 2.44 -1.36 -23.46
CA SER A 100 1.85 -2.44 -24.24
C SER A 100 2.57 -3.76 -24.01
N GLY A 101 1.91 -4.87 -24.38
CA GLY A 101 2.51 -6.20 -24.32
C GLY A 101 2.26 -6.97 -23.02
N ILE A 102 1.52 -6.38 -22.07
CA ILE A 102 1.04 -7.06 -20.87
C ILE A 102 -0.12 -7.99 -21.22
N LYS A 103 -0.16 -9.16 -20.62
CA LYS A 103 -1.20 -10.19 -20.81
C LYS A 103 -1.82 -10.56 -19.47
N VAL A 104 -3.09 -10.93 -19.52
CA VAL A 104 -3.78 -11.51 -18.36
C VAL A 104 -2.99 -12.72 -17.88
N GLY A 105 -2.60 -12.72 -16.59
CA GLY A 105 -1.76 -13.76 -16.01
C GLY A 105 -0.28 -13.39 -15.85
N ASP A 106 0.19 -12.26 -16.40
CA ASP A 106 1.55 -11.82 -16.15
C ASP A 106 1.77 -11.52 -14.66
N LEU A 107 2.95 -11.85 -14.15
CA LEU A 107 3.31 -11.67 -12.75
C LEU A 107 3.52 -10.19 -12.43
N GLU A 108 3.32 -9.79 -11.18
CA GLU A 108 3.55 -8.41 -10.70
C GLU A 108 4.92 -7.87 -11.13
N GLY A 109 5.98 -8.68 -11.07
CA GLY A 109 7.32 -8.25 -11.48
C GLY A 109 7.43 -7.89 -12.96
N VAL A 110 6.71 -8.60 -13.83
CA VAL A 110 6.68 -8.33 -15.28
C VAL A 110 5.95 -7.01 -15.55
N VAL A 111 4.79 -6.84 -14.92
CA VAL A 111 4.01 -5.61 -15.06
C VAL A 111 4.77 -4.42 -14.47
N GLY A 112 5.37 -4.60 -13.29
CA GLY A 112 6.18 -3.60 -12.59
C GLY A 112 7.38 -3.11 -13.42
N GLU A 113 8.07 -4.02 -14.11
CA GLU A 113 9.17 -3.65 -15.02
C GLU A 113 8.66 -2.83 -16.21
N ALA A 114 7.51 -3.21 -16.78
CA ALA A 114 6.94 -2.52 -17.95
C ALA A 114 6.47 -1.09 -17.65
N VAL A 115 6.08 -0.79 -16.39
CA VAL A 115 5.62 0.54 -15.97
C VAL A 115 6.74 1.40 -15.37
N TYR A 116 7.96 0.88 -15.27
CA TYR A 116 9.05 1.59 -14.61
C TYR A 116 9.37 2.91 -15.33
N GLY A 117 9.34 4.03 -14.58
CA GLY A 117 9.61 5.37 -15.11
C GLY A 117 8.44 6.00 -15.87
N ASN A 118 7.25 5.42 -15.82
CA ASN A 118 6.01 5.99 -16.34
C ASN A 118 5.00 6.18 -15.20
N ASP A 119 4.87 7.41 -14.70
CA ASP A 119 4.04 7.74 -13.54
C ASP A 119 2.56 7.38 -13.76
N GLU A 120 2.02 7.64 -14.95
CA GLU A 120 0.62 7.32 -15.28
C GLU A 120 0.38 5.80 -15.29
N ALA A 121 1.32 5.03 -15.83
CA ALA A 121 1.24 3.58 -15.81
C ALA A 121 1.46 3.00 -14.39
N GLN A 122 2.24 3.67 -13.55
CA GLN A 122 2.37 3.31 -12.14
C GLN A 122 1.06 3.56 -11.38
N ASP A 123 0.37 4.66 -11.64
CA ASP A 123 -0.95 4.93 -11.06
C ASP A 123 -1.97 3.86 -11.47
N CYS A 124 -1.96 3.43 -12.74
CA CYS A 124 -2.74 2.28 -13.21
C CYS A 124 -2.40 1.02 -12.40
N LEU A 125 -1.13 0.63 -12.30
CA LEU A 125 -0.74 -0.57 -11.54
C LEU A 125 -1.17 -0.48 -10.06
N GLN A 126 -0.96 0.67 -9.40
CA GLN A 126 -1.29 0.87 -7.99
C GLN A 126 -2.80 0.75 -7.70
N ALA A 127 -3.66 1.13 -8.65
CA ALA A 127 -5.11 0.99 -8.49
C ALA A 127 -5.58 -0.48 -8.41
N HIS A 128 -4.80 -1.40 -8.96
CA HIS A 128 -5.14 -2.82 -9.09
C HIS A 128 -4.24 -3.76 -8.28
N LEU A 129 -3.06 -3.29 -7.86
CA LEU A 129 -1.98 -4.09 -7.28
C LEU A 129 -2.45 -5.03 -6.16
N PHE A 130 -3.18 -4.50 -5.19
CA PHE A 130 -3.56 -5.28 -4.01
C PHE A 130 -4.62 -6.34 -4.31
N LYS A 131 -5.57 -6.02 -5.19
CA LYS A 131 -6.64 -6.92 -5.61
C LYS A 131 -6.11 -8.09 -6.45
N LEU A 132 -5.15 -7.80 -7.34
CA LEU A 132 -4.64 -8.76 -8.31
C LEU A 132 -3.46 -9.60 -7.80
N PHE A 133 -2.52 -9.00 -7.07
CA PHE A 133 -1.22 -9.63 -6.79
C PHE A 133 -0.94 -9.89 -5.32
N ARG A 134 -1.42 -9.03 -4.42
CA ARG A 134 -1.05 -9.08 -3.00
C ARG A 134 -2.08 -9.81 -2.11
N GLY A 135 -3.27 -10.06 -2.64
CA GLY A 135 -4.30 -10.88 -1.98
C GLY A 135 -4.15 -12.41 -2.17
N VAL A 136 -3.27 -12.85 -3.08
CA VAL A 136 -3.21 -14.26 -3.54
C VAL A 136 -2.02 -15.05 -2.95
N ASN A 137 -1.08 -14.39 -2.27
CA ASN A 137 0.14 -15.04 -1.73
C ASN A 137 0.15 -15.12 -0.19
N ALA A 138 -0.90 -15.71 0.39
CA ALA A 138 -0.89 -16.19 1.77
C ALA A 138 -0.85 -17.72 1.81
N GLU A 139 0.23 -18.31 1.31
CA GLU A 139 0.62 -19.71 1.56
C GLU A 139 2.09 -19.80 2.00
#